data_AF-A0A8H4YH59-F1
#
_entry.id   AF-A0A8H4YH59-F1
#
_cell.length_a   1.000
_cell.length_b   1.000
_cell.length_c   1.000
_cell.angle_alpha   90.00
_cell.angle_beta   90.00
_cell.angle_gamma   90.00
#
_symmetry.space_group_name_H-M   'P 1'
#
loop_
_entity.id
_entity.type
_entity.pdbx_description
1 polymer ?
#
loop_
_entity_poly.entity_id
_entity_poly.type
_entity_poly.pdbx_seq_one_letter_code
_entity_poly.pdbx_strand_id
1 'polypeptide(L)'
;MLNFIPIIAGLASLVSATSAPTRPDLKLIWKDEFTGCQGCSPKTNNWNTALNINSNNELQVYSTSNKNIQLSGGDTLQLVPWKDGKGEWTSGRLESKKAFHADKNKALRVEASIRMGDSA
;
A
#
# COMPACT_ATOMS: atom_id res chain seq x y z
N MET A 1 -16.82 -28.85 -40.77
CA MET A 1 -16.08 -29.03 -39.51
C MET A 1 -16.14 -27.71 -38.76
N LEU A 2 -16.68 -27.69 -37.54
CA LEU A 2 -16.80 -26.46 -36.73
C LEU A 2 -15.44 -26.11 -36.11
N ASN A 3 -15.02 -24.85 -36.25
CA ASN A 3 -13.87 -24.29 -35.52
C ASN A 3 -14.26 -24.03 -34.06
N PHE A 4 -13.54 -24.66 -33.13
CA PHE A 4 -13.59 -24.32 -31.70
C PHE A 4 -12.54 -23.23 -31.40
N ILE A 5 -12.99 -22.08 -30.93
CA ILE A 5 -12.13 -21.07 -30.29
C ILE A 5 -12.29 -21.24 -28.78
N PRO A 6 -11.26 -21.63 -28.02
CA PRO A 6 -11.33 -21.57 -26.57
C PRO A 6 -11.07 -20.14 -26.12
N ILE A 7 -12.11 -19.44 -25.65
CA ILE A 7 -11.95 -18.22 -24.87
C ILE A 7 -11.67 -18.67 -23.44
N ILE A 8 -10.40 -18.66 -23.03
CA ILE A 8 -10.02 -18.77 -21.62
C ILE A 8 -10.29 -17.40 -21.00
N ALA A 9 -11.46 -17.24 -20.39
CA ALA A 9 -11.74 -16.11 -19.52
C ALA A 9 -10.95 -16.31 -18.22
N GLY A 10 -9.78 -15.68 -18.12
CA GLY A 10 -9.06 -15.57 -16.87
C GLY A 10 -9.91 -14.79 -15.87
N LEU A 11 -10.40 -15.46 -14.83
CA LEU A 11 -11.00 -14.81 -13.67
C LEU A 11 -9.91 -13.98 -12.98
N ALA A 12 -9.81 -12.70 -13.36
CA ALA A 12 -9.08 -11.74 -12.55
C ALA A 12 -9.80 -11.68 -11.20
N SER A 13 -9.12 -12.11 -10.15
CA SER A 13 -9.58 -11.92 -8.77
C SER A 13 -9.81 -10.42 -8.56
N LEU A 14 -11.09 -10.02 -8.49
CA LEU A 14 -11.49 -8.68 -8.08
C LEU A 14 -11.00 -8.52 -6.64
N VAL A 15 -9.87 -7.82 -6.45
CA VAL A 15 -9.53 -7.27 -5.14
C VAL A 15 -10.60 -6.22 -4.87
N SER A 16 -11.64 -6.60 -4.14
CA SER A 16 -12.62 -5.65 -3.63
C SER A 16 -11.98 -4.87 -2.49
N ALA A 17 -12.13 -3.55 -2.53
CA ALA A 17 -11.80 -2.66 -1.44
C ALA A 17 -12.43 -3.17 -0.14
N THR A 18 -11.61 -3.49 0.86
CA THR A 18 -12.13 -3.68 2.21
C THR A 18 -12.26 -2.30 2.84
N SER A 19 -13.49 -1.80 2.97
CA SER A 19 -13.73 -0.67 3.86
C SER A 19 -13.21 -1.03 5.26
N ALA A 20 -12.80 -0.02 6.03
CA ALA A 20 -12.40 -0.25 7.42
C ALA A 20 -13.51 -1.03 8.17
N PRO A 21 -13.18 -2.13 8.87
CA PRO A 21 -14.17 -2.99 9.52
C PRO A 21 -14.90 -2.23 10.62
N THR A 22 -16.21 -2.48 10.75
CA THR A 22 -16.98 -1.93 11.88
C THR A 22 -16.55 -2.61 13.17
N ARG A 23 -16.29 -1.80 14.21
CA ARG A 23 -15.93 -2.24 15.56
C ARG A 23 -16.96 -1.67 16.52
N PRO A 24 -17.86 -2.47 17.12
CA PRO A 24 -18.96 -1.94 17.94
C PRO A 24 -18.52 -1.08 19.14
N ASP A 25 -17.33 -1.33 19.68
CA ASP A 25 -16.73 -0.66 20.83
C ASP A 25 -15.81 0.51 20.45
N LEU A 26 -15.55 0.73 19.17
CA LEU A 26 -14.64 1.76 18.67
C LEU A 26 -15.29 2.64 17.61
N LYS A 27 -15.01 3.94 17.69
CA LYS A 27 -15.36 4.89 16.61
C LYS A 27 -14.23 4.92 15.59
N LEU A 28 -14.55 4.73 14.31
CA LEU A 28 -13.61 5.01 13.22
C LEU A 28 -13.35 6.53 13.14
N ILE A 29 -12.11 6.96 13.39
CA ILE A 29 -11.72 8.37 13.36
C ILE A 29 -10.93 8.78 12.12
N TRP A 30 -10.36 7.83 11.39
CA TRP A 30 -9.59 8.05 10.18
C TRP A 30 -9.43 6.74 9.40
N LYS A 31 -9.38 6.82 8.07
CA LYS A 31 -9.00 5.73 7.17
C LYS A 31 -8.39 6.31 5.89
N ASP A 32 -7.57 5.53 5.21
CA ASP A 32 -7.25 5.72 3.81
C ASP A 32 -7.51 4.40 3.08
N GLU A 33 -8.41 4.44 2.11
CA GLU A 33 -8.79 3.28 1.29
C GLU A 33 -7.90 3.14 0.05
N PHE A 34 -6.95 4.06 -0.14
CA PHE A 34 -6.00 4.03 -1.26
C PHE A 34 -6.67 3.99 -2.65
N THR A 35 -7.84 4.61 -2.75
CA THR A 35 -8.58 4.80 -3.99
C THR A 35 -7.84 5.75 -4.95
N GLY A 36 -7.74 5.39 -6.22
CA GLY A 36 -7.15 6.24 -7.24
C GLY A 36 -6.74 5.45 -8.49
N CYS A 37 -6.21 6.15 -9.50
CA CYS A 37 -5.78 5.50 -10.74
C CYS A 37 -4.60 4.55 -10.51
N GLN A 38 -4.45 3.53 -11.36
CA GLN A 38 -3.24 2.71 -11.36
C GLN A 38 -1.99 3.58 -11.63
N GLY A 39 -0.95 3.41 -10.82
CA GLY A 39 0.29 4.18 -10.95
C GLY A 39 0.23 5.58 -10.35
N CYS A 40 -0.95 6.04 -9.91
CA CYS A 40 -1.09 7.32 -9.19
C CYS A 40 -0.34 7.26 -7.84
N SER A 41 0.10 8.42 -7.36
CA SER A 41 0.60 8.56 -5.98
C SER A 41 -0.54 8.45 -4.95
N PRO A 42 -0.27 7.95 -3.73
CA PRO A 42 -1.22 8.06 -2.63
C PRO A 42 -1.48 9.53 -2.25
N LYS A 43 -2.58 9.78 -1.54
CA LYS A 43 -3.01 11.14 -1.16
C LYS A 43 -1.92 11.84 -0.34
N THR A 44 -1.26 12.83 -0.93
CA THR A 44 -0.16 13.59 -0.29
C THR A 44 -0.61 14.42 0.91
N ASN A 45 -1.90 14.67 1.08
CA ASN A 45 -2.45 15.28 2.31
C ASN A 45 -2.47 14.32 3.50
N ASN A 46 -2.43 13.00 3.25
CA ASN A 46 -2.39 11.97 4.29
C ASN A 46 -0.97 11.51 4.61
N TRP A 47 -0.08 11.49 3.62
CA TRP A 47 1.23 10.82 3.71
C TRP A 47 2.41 11.72 3.33
N ASN A 48 3.52 11.53 4.03
CA ASN A 48 4.86 11.95 3.65
C ASN A 48 5.64 10.76 3.11
N THR A 49 6.49 10.98 2.10
CA THR A 49 7.50 9.99 1.70
C THR A 49 8.77 10.23 2.50
N ALA A 50 9.23 9.22 3.24
CA ALA A 50 10.44 9.31 4.06
C ALA A 50 11.65 8.84 3.25
N LEU A 51 12.51 9.78 2.84
CA LEU A 51 13.63 9.53 1.92
C LEU A 51 14.96 9.25 2.63
N ASN A 52 15.20 9.91 3.76
CA ASN A 52 16.53 9.96 4.39
C ASN A 52 16.53 9.24 5.74
N ILE A 53 16.04 8.01 5.77
CA ILE A 53 16.04 7.16 6.97
C ILE A 53 16.77 5.87 6.63
N ASN A 54 17.76 5.53 7.45
CA ASN A 54 18.39 4.23 7.50
C ASN A 54 18.75 3.96 8.96
N SER A 55 18.16 2.93 9.57
CA SER A 55 18.25 2.75 11.04
C SER A 55 18.64 1.34 11.47
N ASN A 56 18.87 0.44 10.52
CA ASN A 56 18.95 -1.01 10.75
C ASN A 56 19.83 -1.73 9.71
N ASN A 57 20.84 -1.04 9.15
CA ASN A 57 21.69 -1.56 8.06
C ASN A 57 20.88 -2.03 6.83
N GLU A 58 19.79 -1.33 6.53
CA GLU A 58 18.95 -1.61 5.38
C GLU A 58 19.64 -1.14 4.08
N LEU A 59 19.43 -1.87 2.97
CA LEU A 59 20.19 -1.68 1.72
C LEU A 59 19.53 -0.73 0.72
N GLN A 60 18.24 -0.48 0.88
CA GLN A 60 17.47 0.30 -0.08
C GLN A 60 17.69 1.80 0.06
N VAL A 61 17.64 2.49 -1.07
CA VAL A 61 17.38 3.93 -1.13
C VAL A 61 15.88 4.13 -1.28
N TYR A 62 15.25 4.84 -0.35
CA TYR A 62 13.84 5.20 -0.47
C TYR A 62 13.64 6.26 -1.54
N SER A 63 12.58 6.13 -2.34
CA SER A 63 12.31 7.03 -3.45
C SER A 63 10.84 7.47 -3.52
N THR A 64 10.58 8.57 -4.22
CA THR A 64 9.23 9.02 -4.60
C THR A 64 8.73 8.44 -5.92
N SER A 65 9.50 7.55 -6.56
CA SER A 65 9.13 6.98 -7.85
C SER A 65 7.84 6.16 -7.72
N ASN A 66 6.96 6.29 -8.72
CA ASN A 66 5.76 5.45 -8.80
C ASN A 66 6.11 3.95 -8.94
N LYS A 67 7.31 3.61 -9.42
CA LYS A 67 7.80 2.23 -9.40
C LYS A 67 7.90 1.65 -7.98
N ASN A 68 8.17 2.50 -6.99
CA ASN A 68 8.29 2.09 -5.59
C ASN A 68 7.02 2.37 -4.77
N ILE A 69 6.26 3.41 -5.11
CA ILE A 69 5.07 3.84 -4.36
C ILE A 69 3.94 4.17 -5.34
N GLN A 70 2.94 3.29 -5.47
CA GLN A 70 1.81 3.53 -6.36
C GLN A 70 0.49 2.96 -5.82
N LEU A 71 -0.60 3.56 -6.27
CA LEU A 71 -1.92 2.98 -6.17
C LEU A 71 -2.10 1.91 -7.26
N SER A 72 -2.76 0.81 -6.93
CA SER A 72 -2.96 -0.31 -7.86
C SER A 72 -4.01 -0.04 -8.94
N GLY A 73 -4.90 0.92 -8.72
CA GLY A 73 -6.15 1.08 -9.48
C GLY A 73 -7.31 0.21 -8.97
N GLY A 74 -7.05 -0.68 -8.01
CA GLY A 74 -8.03 -1.54 -7.35
C GLY A 74 -8.00 -1.34 -5.82
N ASP A 75 -7.92 -0.07 -5.39
CA ASP A 75 -8.04 0.35 -3.98
C ASP A 75 -7.02 -0.28 -3.02
N THR A 76 -5.75 -0.37 -3.47
CA THR A 76 -4.63 -0.75 -2.61
C THR A 76 -3.42 0.12 -2.88
N LEU A 77 -2.65 0.41 -1.83
CA LEU A 77 -1.28 0.88 -1.96
C LEU A 77 -0.34 -0.29 -2.30
N GLN A 78 0.62 -0.03 -3.17
CA GLN A 78 1.73 -0.92 -3.48
C GLN A 78 3.05 -0.23 -3.11
N LEU A 79 3.82 -0.89 -2.24
CA LEU A 79 5.21 -0.55 -1.97
C LEU A 79 6.08 -1.65 -2.56
N VAL A 80 6.78 -1.35 -3.66
CA VAL A 80 7.48 -2.36 -4.46
C VAL A 80 8.98 -2.12 -4.41
N PRO A 81 9.76 -3.02 -3.80
CA PRO A 81 11.20 -2.94 -3.86
C PRO A 81 11.71 -3.37 -5.24
N TRP A 82 12.75 -2.71 -5.73
CA TRP A 82 13.44 -3.10 -6.97
C TRP A 82 14.93 -3.19 -6.74
N LYS A 83 15.56 -4.22 -7.29
CA LYS A 83 17.01 -4.35 -7.39
C LYS A 83 17.45 -4.10 -8.82
N ASP A 84 18.41 -3.21 -9.02
CA ASP A 84 18.96 -2.97 -10.35
C ASP A 84 20.05 -3.99 -10.73
N GLY A 85 20.58 -3.89 -11.95
CA GLY A 85 21.63 -4.79 -12.44
C GLY A 85 23.00 -4.62 -11.75
N LYS A 86 23.20 -3.55 -10.97
CA LYS A 86 24.40 -3.32 -10.16
C LYS A 86 24.23 -3.84 -8.73
N GLY A 87 23.00 -4.20 -8.37
CA GLY A 87 22.65 -4.75 -7.08
C GLY A 87 22.12 -3.74 -6.07
N GLU A 88 21.90 -2.49 -6.50
CA GLU A 88 21.35 -1.42 -5.68
C GLU A 88 19.84 -1.61 -5.50
N TRP A 89 19.37 -1.48 -4.27
CA TRP A 89 17.96 -1.59 -3.93
C TRP A 89 17.29 -0.23 -3.88
N THR A 90 16.06 -0.14 -4.38
CA THR A 90 15.14 0.98 -4.15
C THR A 90 13.86 0.47 -3.53
N SER A 91 13.21 1.29 -2.70
CA SER A 91 11.89 0.97 -2.13
C SER A 91 11.11 2.22 -1.80
N GLY A 92 9.91 2.05 -1.24
CA GLY A 92 9.04 3.10 -0.77
C GLY A 92 8.85 3.06 0.75
N ARG A 93 8.77 4.24 1.38
CA ARG A 93 8.40 4.38 2.79
C ARG A 93 7.46 5.57 2.94
N LEU A 94 6.33 5.33 3.61
CA LEU A 94 5.33 6.36 3.88
C LEU A 94 5.10 6.52 5.38
N GLU A 95 4.93 7.76 5.80
CA GLU A 95 4.62 8.13 7.18
C GLU A 95 3.39 9.04 7.17
N SER A 96 2.45 8.84 8.10
CA SER A 96 1.25 9.67 8.15
C SER A 96 1.60 11.10 8.53
N LYS A 97 1.02 12.09 7.85
CA LYS A 97 1.17 13.51 8.22
C LYS A 97 0.54 13.83 9.56
N LYS A 98 -0.57 13.16 9.88
CA LYS A 98 -1.26 13.29 11.16
C LYS A 98 -0.65 12.32 12.17
N ALA A 99 -0.46 12.80 13.40
CA ALA A 99 -0.20 11.96 14.56
C ALA A 99 -1.54 11.51 15.18
N PHE A 100 -1.58 10.26 15.65
CA PHE A 100 -2.75 9.69 16.30
C PHE A 100 -2.40 9.28 17.73
N HIS A 101 -3.30 9.59 18.67
CA HIS A 101 -3.17 9.21 20.07
C HIS A 101 -4.55 8.87 20.63
N ALA A 102 -4.59 8.06 21.68
CA ALA A 102 -5.79 7.92 22.49
C ALA A 102 -5.89 9.10 23.47
N ASP A 103 -7.10 9.57 23.74
CA ASP A 103 -7.31 10.47 24.88
C ASP A 103 -7.03 9.72 26.20
N LYS A 104 -6.84 10.48 27.29
CA LYS A 104 -6.72 9.92 28.63
C LYS A 104 -7.84 8.91 28.92
N ASN A 105 -7.47 7.73 29.44
CA ASN A 105 -8.36 6.62 29.78
C ASN A 105 -9.18 6.04 28.60
N LYS A 106 -8.78 6.30 27.36
CA LYS A 106 -9.34 5.65 26.16
C LYS A 106 -8.29 4.76 25.49
N ALA A 107 -8.73 3.94 24.55
CA ALA A 107 -7.87 3.15 23.69
C ALA A 107 -7.91 3.68 22.24
N LEU A 108 -6.79 3.54 21.54
CA LEU A 108 -6.68 3.74 20.09
C LEU A 108 -6.28 2.40 19.48
N ARG A 109 -6.95 2.04 18.38
CA ARG A 109 -6.60 0.88 17.58
C ARG A 109 -6.20 1.33 16.18
N VAL A 110 -5.08 0.81 15.70
CA VAL A 110 -4.59 1.00 14.32
C VAL A 110 -4.61 -0.36 13.65
N GLU A 111 -5.23 -0.44 12.48
CA GLU A 111 -5.41 -1.68 11.73
C GLU A 111 -5.04 -1.44 10.26
N ALA A 112 -4.51 -2.47 9.62
CA ALA A 112 -4.27 -2.50 8.18
C ALA A 112 -4.53 -3.91 7.64
N SER A 113 -5.03 -4.00 6.42
CA SER A 113 -5.03 -5.24 5.64
C SER A 113 -3.82 -5.21 4.72
N ILE A 114 -2.86 -6.11 4.95
CA ILE A 114 -1.58 -6.10 4.25
C ILE A 114 -1.35 -7.47 3.63
N ARG A 115 -1.13 -7.49 2.31
CA ARG A 115 -0.55 -8.64 1.62
C ARG A 115 0.95 -8.42 1.54
N MET A 116 1.71 -9.30 2.19
CA MET A 116 3.17 -9.27 2.10
C MET A 116 3.63 -9.68 0.70
N GLY A 117 4.79 -9.18 0.28
CA GLY A 117 5.47 -9.72 -0.89
C GLY A 117 5.98 -11.13 -0.59
N ASP A 118 6.14 -11.92 -1.65
CA ASP A 118 6.78 -13.23 -1.55
C ASP A 118 8.30 -13.06 -1.39
N SER A 119 8.98 -14.13 -0.97
CA SER A 119 10.44 -14.13 -0.89
C SER A 119 11.06 -13.88 -2.28
N ALA A 120 12.09 -13.03 -2.32
CA ALA A 120 12.92 -12.82 -3.51
C ALA A 120 13.91 -13.99 -3.71
#